data_AF-A0A2A2Q9R6-F1
#
_entry.id   AF-A0A2A2Q9R6-F1
#
_cell.length_a   1.000
_cell.length_b   1.000
_cell.length_c   1.000
_cell.angle_alpha   90.00
_cell.angle_beta   90.00
_cell.angle_gamma   90.00
#
_symmetry.space_group_name_H-M   'P 1'
#
loop_
_entity.id
_entity.type
_entity.pdbx_description
1 polymer ?
#
loop_
_entity_poly.entity_id
_entity_poly.type
_entity_poly.pdbx_seq_one_letter_code
_entity_poly.pdbx_strand_id
1 'polypeptide(L)'
;MNAEDGTPVTVSSAKGQRLALILFCGGLASLFFFNILPGFGSEERGWTIWVEIIRFVQSPELFRDTKDLISIASLLSLLVLVTASPFLIPVYLKSRLAWWLATLMAGIITSALWFILLFMVAPPRLGVGGWCLLAAPALNLAGLLALRFAKRPD
;
A
#
# COMPACT_ATOMS: atom_id res chain seq x y z
N MET A 1 -17.39 -44.84 -21.24
CA MET A 1 -18.29 -43.93 -20.48
C MET A 1 -17.45 -43.35 -19.35
N ASN A 2 -16.85 -42.18 -19.59
CA ASN A 2 -16.06 -41.48 -18.58
C ASN A 2 -16.96 -40.42 -17.98
N ALA A 3 -17.19 -40.51 -16.67
CA ALA A 3 -17.96 -39.56 -15.90
C ALA A 3 -17.26 -38.20 -15.95
N GLU A 4 -18.00 -37.18 -16.39
CA GLU A 4 -17.62 -35.79 -16.24
C GLU A 4 -17.57 -35.45 -14.75
N ASP A 5 -16.37 -35.36 -14.20
CA ASP A 5 -16.13 -34.92 -12.83
C ASP A 5 -16.36 -33.40 -12.76
N GLY A 6 -17.63 -33.03 -12.67
CA GLY A 6 -18.11 -31.66 -12.46
C GLY A 6 -17.76 -31.18 -11.06
N THR A 7 -16.48 -30.92 -10.79
CA THR A 7 -16.05 -30.34 -9.52
C THR A 7 -16.31 -28.82 -9.51
N PRO A 8 -17.05 -28.29 -8.53
CA PRO A 8 -17.40 -26.88 -8.45
C PRO A 8 -16.23 -26.06 -7.86
N VAL A 9 -15.15 -25.87 -8.62
CA VAL A 9 -13.93 -25.20 -8.13
C VAL A 9 -13.92 -23.68 -8.36
N THR A 10 -14.85 -23.11 -9.11
CA THR A 10 -14.68 -21.75 -9.67
C THR A 10 -15.28 -20.58 -8.88
N VAL A 11 -16.30 -20.80 -8.05
CA VAL A 11 -17.09 -19.68 -7.47
C VAL A 11 -16.42 -19.01 -6.26
N SER A 12 -15.65 -19.76 -5.46
CA SER A 12 -14.97 -19.24 -4.26
C SER A 12 -13.80 -18.30 -4.60
N SER A 13 -13.04 -18.65 -5.65
CA SER A 13 -11.85 -17.89 -6.05
C SER A 13 -12.18 -16.48 -6.56
N ALA A 14 -13.28 -16.33 -7.29
CA ALA A 14 -13.70 -15.05 -7.86
C ALA A 14 -14.06 -14.01 -6.78
N LYS A 15 -14.64 -14.43 -5.65
CA LYS A 15 -15.00 -13.50 -4.56
C LYS A 15 -13.77 -12.89 -3.90
N GLY A 16 -12.76 -13.71 -3.60
CA GLY A 16 -11.52 -13.23 -2.98
C GLY A 16 -10.70 -12.30 -3.88
N GLN A 17 -10.64 -12.60 -5.19
CA GLN A 17 -9.97 -11.72 -6.16
C GLN A 17 -10.68 -10.37 -6.30
N ARG A 18 -12.03 -10.36 -6.35
CA ARG A 18 -12.82 -9.12 -6.40
C ARG A 18 -12.61 -8.28 -5.15
N LEU A 19 -12.63 -8.90 -3.96
CA LEU A 19 -12.37 -8.21 -2.70
C LEU A 19 -10.97 -7.60 -2.69
N ALA A 20 -9.95 -8.36 -3.09
CA ALA A 20 -8.59 -7.86 -3.19
C ALA A 20 -8.48 -6.66 -4.15
N LEU A 21 -9.11 -6.75 -5.32
CA LEU A 21 -9.13 -5.65 -6.29
C LEU A 21 -9.79 -4.40 -5.71
N ILE A 22 -10.93 -4.53 -5.04
CA ILE A 22 -11.60 -3.41 -4.36
C ILE A 22 -10.67 -2.78 -3.32
N LEU A 23 -9.96 -3.58 -2.53
CA LEU A 23 -9.02 -3.10 -1.53
C LEU A 23 -7.82 -2.38 -2.16
N PHE A 24 -7.26 -2.90 -3.25
CA PHE A 24 -6.19 -2.22 -3.98
C PHE A 24 -6.66 -0.90 -4.60
N CYS A 25 -7.84 -0.88 -5.21
CA CYS A 25 -8.43 0.35 -5.75
C CYS A 25 -8.74 1.36 -4.64
N GLY A 26 -9.19 0.91 -3.46
CA GLY A 26 -9.37 1.74 -2.28
C GLY A 26 -8.05 2.33 -1.78
N GLY A 27 -6.97 1.55 -1.80
CA GLY A 27 -5.62 2.02 -1.48
C GLY A 27 -5.15 3.11 -2.45
N LEU A 28 -5.32 2.89 -3.75
CA LEU A 28 -5.04 3.88 -4.80
C LEU A 28 -5.86 5.17 -4.64
N ALA A 29 -7.17 5.04 -4.40
CA ALA A 29 -8.04 6.17 -4.18
C ALA A 29 -7.62 6.96 -2.93
N SER A 30 -7.25 6.26 -1.86
CA SER A 30 -6.74 6.90 -0.64
C SER A 30 -5.44 7.67 -0.92
N LEU A 31 -4.51 7.08 -1.67
CA LEU A 31 -3.29 7.77 -2.07
C LEU A 31 -3.58 9.00 -2.94
N PHE A 32 -4.54 8.91 -3.87
CA PHE A 32 -5.00 10.05 -4.67
C PHE A 32 -5.58 11.15 -3.78
N PHE A 33 -6.45 10.82 -2.82
CA PHE A 33 -7.04 11.81 -1.91
C PHE A 33 -6.02 12.46 -0.99
N PHE A 34 -5.01 11.71 -0.52
CA PHE A 34 -3.90 12.29 0.23
C PHE A 34 -3.22 13.44 -0.52
N ASN A 35 -3.06 13.33 -1.84
CA ASN A 35 -2.43 14.37 -2.65
C ASN A 35 -3.22 15.68 -2.72
N ILE A 36 -4.54 15.60 -2.59
CA ILE A 36 -5.46 16.71 -2.84
C ILE A 36 -5.95 17.33 -1.53
N LEU A 37 -6.15 16.49 -0.51
CA LEU A 37 -6.69 16.89 0.79
C LEU A 37 -5.58 17.39 1.74
N PRO A 38 -5.90 18.29 2.67
CA PRO A 38 -4.95 18.74 3.69
C PRO A 38 -4.57 17.57 4.61
N GLY A 39 -3.27 17.31 4.71
CA GLY A 39 -2.74 16.09 5.33
C GLY A 39 -2.12 16.31 6.71
N PHE A 40 -1.38 17.40 6.87
CA PHE A 40 -0.68 17.79 8.09
C PHE A 40 -1.06 19.25 8.36
N GLY A 41 -1.30 19.62 9.62
CA GLY A 41 -1.89 20.92 10.03
C GLY A 41 -1.55 22.15 9.15
N SER A 42 -2.52 23.07 9.05
CA SER A 42 -2.54 24.27 8.17
C SER A 42 -2.30 23.99 6.68
N GLU A 43 -3.39 23.77 5.93
CA GLU A 43 -3.52 23.78 4.45
C GLU A 43 -2.53 22.94 3.60
N GLU A 44 -1.50 22.34 4.18
CA GLU A 44 -0.50 21.57 3.47
C GLU A 44 -1.10 20.28 2.92
N ARG A 45 -1.10 20.18 1.59
CA ARG A 45 -1.62 19.05 0.84
C ARG A 45 -0.52 18.04 0.60
N GLY A 46 -0.86 16.76 0.45
CA GLY A 46 0.12 15.71 0.22
C GLY A 46 1.03 15.92 -1.00
N TRP A 47 0.62 16.73 -1.99
CA TRP A 47 1.46 17.01 -3.14
C TRP A 47 2.75 17.80 -2.81
N THR A 48 2.77 18.59 -1.71
CA THR A 48 3.95 19.36 -1.31
C THR A 48 5.10 18.46 -0.88
N ILE A 49 4.80 17.28 -0.36
CA ILE A 49 5.81 16.27 0.02
C ILE A 49 6.63 15.82 -1.20
N TRP A 50 6.05 15.77 -2.39
CA TRP A 50 6.82 15.42 -3.60
C TRP A 50 7.83 16.49 -3.97
N VAL A 51 7.50 17.77 -3.74
CA VAL A 51 8.43 18.88 -3.97
C VAL A 51 9.63 18.74 -3.04
N GLU A 52 9.39 18.41 -1.77
CA GLU A 52 10.46 18.16 -0.80
C GLU A 52 11.30 16.93 -1.17
N ILE A 53 10.70 15.85 -1.65
CA ILE A 53 11.44 14.68 -2.14
C ILE A 53 12.33 15.04 -3.32
N ILE A 54 11.82 15.80 -4.29
CA ILE A 54 12.63 16.24 -5.45
C ILE A 54 13.79 17.11 -4.99
N ARG A 55 13.55 18.08 -4.10
CA ARG A 55 14.60 18.93 -3.51
C ARG A 55 15.66 18.11 -2.78
N PHE A 56 15.23 17.10 -2.02
CA PHE A 56 16.12 16.18 -1.31
C PHE A 56 17.00 15.40 -2.29
N VAL A 57 16.40 14.80 -3.33
CA VAL A 57 17.14 14.04 -4.35
C VAL A 57 18.15 14.91 -5.11
N GLN A 58 17.83 16.19 -5.32
CA GLN A 58 18.71 17.14 -6.00
C GLN A 58 19.87 17.67 -5.13
N SER A 59 19.85 17.43 -3.82
CA SER A 59 20.81 18.01 -2.88
C SER A 59 21.64 16.92 -2.18
N PRO A 60 22.88 16.65 -2.63
CA PRO A 60 23.73 15.60 -2.08
C PRO A 60 24.08 15.77 -0.59
N GLU A 61 23.94 16.99 -0.05
CA GLU A 61 24.27 17.29 1.34
C GLU A 61 23.19 16.81 2.34
N LEU A 62 21.97 16.55 1.87
CA LEU A 62 20.84 16.14 2.71
C LEU A 62 20.85 14.63 3.05
N PHE A 63 21.72 13.83 2.43
CA PHE A 63 21.92 12.41 2.79
C PHE A 63 22.57 12.21 4.18
N ARG A 64 22.84 13.28 4.94
CA ARG A 64 23.46 13.20 6.26
C ARG A 64 22.49 12.79 7.38
N ASP A 65 21.19 13.04 7.24
CA ASP A 65 20.20 12.58 8.22
C ASP A 65 19.57 11.24 7.79
N THR A 66 19.94 10.18 8.50
CA THR A 66 19.40 8.83 8.30
C THR A 66 17.88 8.77 8.44
N LYS A 67 17.26 9.64 9.25
CA LYS A 67 15.80 9.65 9.47
C LYS A 67 15.04 10.10 8.24
N ASP A 68 15.54 11.12 7.56
CA ASP A 68 14.94 11.65 6.33
C ASP A 68 15.05 10.63 5.21
N LEU A 69 16.22 9.97 5.10
CA LEU A 69 16.43 8.90 4.13
C LEU A 69 15.45 7.74 4.33
N ILE A 70 15.27 7.27 5.58
CA ILE A 70 14.33 6.19 5.90
C ILE A 70 12.89 6.61 5.57
N SER A 71 12.52 7.85 5.89
CA SER A 71 11.17 8.37 5.64
C SER A 71 10.87 8.45 4.14
N ILE A 72 11.79 9.00 3.36
CA ILE A 72 11.66 9.10 1.90
C ILE A 72 11.65 7.72 1.25
N ALA A 73 12.57 6.84 1.64
CA ALA A 73 12.62 5.47 1.12
C ALA A 73 11.32 4.70 1.43
N SER A 74 10.75 4.89 2.63
CA SER A 74 9.47 4.30 3.02
C SER A 74 8.32 4.84 2.18
N LEU A 75 8.27 6.15 1.94
CA LEU A 75 7.21 6.76 1.12
C LEU A 75 7.30 6.33 -0.35
N LEU A 76 8.50 6.27 -0.92
CA LEU A 76 8.72 5.78 -2.28
C LEU A 76 8.37 4.29 -2.41
N SER A 77 8.75 3.49 -1.42
CA SER A 77 8.39 2.07 -1.39
C SER A 77 6.88 1.88 -1.28
N LEU A 78 6.18 2.70 -0.48
CA LEU A 78 4.73 2.75 -0.40
C LEU A 78 4.11 3.09 -1.75
N LEU A 79 4.62 4.11 -2.43
CA LEU A 79 4.14 4.53 -3.75
C LEU A 79 4.20 3.39 -4.75
N VAL A 80 5.37 2.74 -4.87
CA VAL A 80 5.56 1.60 -5.78
C VAL A 80 4.63 0.46 -5.40
N LEU A 81 4.54 0.12 -4.11
CA LEU A 81 3.74 -1.00 -3.66
C LEU A 81 2.24 -0.78 -3.94
N VAL A 82 1.69 0.37 -3.54
CA VAL A 82 0.25 0.68 -3.70
C VAL A 82 -0.11 0.81 -5.18
N THR A 83 0.75 1.40 -6.00
CA THR A 83 0.46 1.59 -7.43
C THR A 83 0.64 0.33 -8.25
N ALA A 84 1.65 -0.50 -7.95
CA ALA A 84 1.92 -1.72 -8.72
C ALA A 84 1.06 -2.92 -8.31
N SER A 85 0.62 -3.00 -7.06
CA SER A 85 -0.11 -4.18 -6.53
C SER A 85 -1.32 -4.62 -7.36
N PRO A 86 -2.22 -3.73 -7.83
CA PRO A 86 -3.36 -4.15 -8.66
C PRO A 86 -2.94 -4.85 -9.96
N PHE A 87 -1.82 -4.45 -10.55
CA PHE A 87 -1.31 -5.01 -11.81
C PHE A 87 -0.51 -6.30 -11.58
N LEU A 88 0.03 -6.49 -10.39
CA LEU A 88 0.81 -7.66 -10.00
C LEU A 88 -0.05 -8.81 -9.44
N ILE A 89 -1.38 -8.67 -9.40
CA ILE A 89 -2.30 -9.74 -8.98
C ILE A 89 -1.99 -11.09 -9.68
N PRO A 90 -1.81 -11.18 -11.01
CA PRO A 90 -1.49 -12.45 -11.67
C PRO A 90 -0.16 -13.06 -11.16
N VAL A 91 0.82 -12.21 -10.86
CA VAL A 91 2.13 -12.62 -10.34
C VAL A 91 1.99 -13.18 -8.92
N TYR A 92 1.24 -12.50 -8.05
CA TYR A 92 0.98 -12.95 -6.67
C TYR A 92 0.17 -14.25 -6.63
N LEU A 93 -0.78 -14.42 -7.56
CA LEU A 93 -1.53 -15.65 -7.71
C LEU A 93 -0.64 -16.79 -8.19
N LYS A 94 0.34 -16.54 -9.06
CA LYS A 94 1.25 -17.58 -9.57
C LYS A 94 2.37 -17.93 -8.60
N SER A 95 3.00 -16.94 -7.95
CA SER A 95 4.18 -17.11 -7.11
C SER A 95 3.91 -16.83 -5.63
N ARG A 96 3.96 -17.89 -4.82
CA ARG A 96 3.80 -17.78 -3.36
C ARG A 96 4.93 -16.97 -2.71
N LEU A 97 6.14 -17.07 -3.26
CA LEU A 97 7.29 -16.29 -2.79
C LEU A 97 7.08 -14.79 -3.04
N ALA A 98 6.65 -14.42 -4.26
CA ALA A 98 6.36 -13.03 -4.60
C ALA A 98 5.26 -12.45 -3.70
N TRP A 99 4.21 -13.23 -3.43
CA TRP A 99 3.15 -12.85 -2.50
C TRP A 99 3.67 -12.64 -1.07
N TRP A 100 4.49 -13.56 -0.54
CA TRP A 100 5.08 -13.42 0.80
C TRP A 100 5.97 -12.19 0.91
N LEU A 101 6.85 -11.98 -0.07
CA LEU A 101 7.73 -10.80 -0.10
C LEU A 101 6.90 -9.50 -0.15
N ALA A 102 5.89 -9.43 -1.02
CA ALA A 102 5.00 -8.28 -1.10
C ALA A 102 4.25 -8.06 0.22
N THR A 103 3.75 -9.11 0.86
CA THR A 103 3.01 -9.03 2.12
C THR A 103 3.91 -8.57 3.28
N LEU A 104 5.13 -9.11 3.38
CA LEU A 104 6.10 -8.71 4.39
C LEU A 104 6.52 -7.24 4.20
N MET A 105 6.86 -6.85 2.97
CA MET A 105 7.21 -5.47 2.65
C MET A 105 6.04 -4.52 2.95
N ALA A 106 4.82 -4.89 2.56
CA ALA A 106 3.61 -4.13 2.87
C ALA A 106 3.42 -3.97 4.38
N GLY A 107 3.60 -5.04 5.16
CA GLY A 107 3.50 -5.01 6.62
C GLY A 107 4.54 -4.09 7.27
N ILE A 108 5.80 -4.18 6.83
CA ILE A 108 6.89 -3.33 7.33
C ILE A 108 6.62 -1.86 7.02
N ILE A 109 6.29 -1.54 5.76
CA ILE A 109 6.01 -0.16 5.31
C ILE A 109 4.80 0.40 6.05
N THR A 110 3.72 -0.38 6.17
CA THR A 110 2.51 0.04 6.90
C THR A 110 2.86 0.34 8.35
N SER A 111 3.54 -0.58 9.03
CA SER A 111 3.89 -0.42 10.46
C SER A 111 4.84 0.77 10.68
N ALA A 112 5.85 0.94 9.82
CA ALA A 112 6.79 2.06 9.88
C ALA A 112 6.08 3.39 9.67
N LEU A 113 5.20 3.50 8.68
CA LEU A 113 4.44 4.72 8.40
C LEU A 113 3.48 5.06 9.55
N TRP A 114 2.78 4.06 10.09
CA TRP A 114 1.92 4.23 11.26
C TRP A 114 2.72 4.69 12.48
N PHE A 115 3.90 4.11 12.71
CA PHE A 115 4.77 4.51 13.80
C PHE A 115 5.26 5.96 13.62
N ILE A 116 5.78 6.32 12.44
CA ILE A 116 6.25 7.68 12.16
C ILE A 116 5.12 8.70 12.38
N LEU A 117 3.93 8.46 11.84
CA LEU A 117 2.85 9.42 11.91
C LEU A 117 2.20 9.52 13.29
N LEU A 118 2.01 8.41 13.99
CA LEU A 118 1.42 8.46 15.33
C LEU A 118 2.38 9.01 16.39
N PHE A 119 3.68 8.68 16.30
CA PHE A 119 4.66 9.09 17.30
C PHE A 119 5.35 10.42 17.00
N MET A 120 5.57 10.77 15.73
CA MET A 120 6.29 12.02 15.39
C MET A 120 5.37 13.21 15.10
N VAL A 121 4.21 12.98 14.46
CA VAL A 121 3.31 14.07 14.04
C VAL A 121 2.25 14.39 15.11
N ALA A 122 1.97 13.43 16.01
CA ALA A 122 0.88 13.42 16.98
C ALA A 122 -0.52 13.40 16.32
N PRO A 123 -1.45 12.52 16.77
CA PRO A 123 -2.79 12.37 16.18
C PRO A 123 -3.60 13.65 15.96
N PRO A 124 -3.61 14.66 16.87
CA PRO A 124 -4.44 15.86 16.67
C PRO A 124 -3.96 16.75 15.51
N ARG A 125 -2.78 16.50 14.93
CA ARG A 125 -2.24 17.27 13.79
C ARG A 125 -2.43 16.56 12.44
N LEU A 126 -2.96 15.34 12.43
CA LEU A 126 -3.27 14.59 11.21
C LEU A 126 -4.61 15.07 10.63
N GLY A 127 -4.53 15.75 9.49
CA GLY A 127 -5.68 16.09 8.67
C GLY A 127 -6.22 14.87 7.92
N VAL A 128 -7.32 15.06 7.18
CA VAL A 128 -7.98 14.00 6.40
C VAL A 128 -7.00 13.36 5.41
N GLY A 129 -6.14 14.16 4.77
CA GLY A 129 -5.13 13.64 3.84
C GLY A 129 -4.13 12.70 4.53
N GLY A 130 -3.75 12.97 5.78
CA GLY A 130 -2.82 12.12 6.52
C GLY A 130 -3.44 10.77 6.90
N TRP A 131 -4.74 10.75 7.20
CA TRP A 131 -5.49 9.50 7.34
C TRP A 131 -5.60 8.74 6.02
N CYS A 132 -5.79 9.43 4.89
CA CYS A 132 -5.74 8.80 3.57
C CYS A 132 -4.36 8.18 3.28
N LEU A 133 -3.27 8.83 3.71
CA LEU A 133 -1.91 8.29 3.60
C LEU A 133 -1.72 7.02 4.45
N LEU A 134 -2.29 6.97 5.65
CA LEU A 134 -2.28 5.77 6.52
C LEU A 134 -3.15 4.64 5.99
N ALA A 135 -4.29 4.97 5.39
CA ALA A 135 -5.24 4.01 4.84
C ALA A 135 -4.71 3.32 3.58
N ALA A 136 -3.97 4.04 2.72
CA ALA A 136 -3.46 3.51 1.46
C ALA A 136 -2.65 2.19 1.62
N PRO A 137 -1.59 2.12 2.44
CA PRO A 137 -0.81 0.90 2.62
C PRO A 137 -1.56 -0.16 3.41
N ALA A 138 -2.45 0.23 4.36
CA ALA A 138 -3.27 -0.70 5.11
C ALA A 138 -4.28 -1.44 4.22
N LEU A 139 -4.95 -0.71 3.32
CA LEU A 139 -5.85 -1.30 2.31
C LEU A 139 -5.08 -2.18 1.32
N ASN A 140 -3.86 -1.77 0.93
CA ASN A 140 -3.01 -2.58 0.08
C ASN A 140 -2.59 -3.90 0.76
N LEU A 141 -2.18 -3.86 2.03
CA LEU A 141 -1.88 -5.04 2.83
C LEU A 141 -3.12 -5.93 2.96
N ALA A 142 -4.28 -5.37 3.26
CA ALA A 142 -5.54 -6.10 3.33
C ALA A 142 -5.86 -6.78 1.98
N GLY A 143 -5.62 -6.11 0.86
CA GLY A 143 -5.79 -6.68 -0.49
C GLY A 143 -4.87 -7.89 -0.74
N LEU A 144 -3.60 -7.79 -0.33
CA LEU A 144 -2.65 -8.90 -0.40
C LEU A 144 -3.11 -10.09 0.46
N LEU A 145 -3.59 -9.84 1.68
CA LEU A 145 -4.11 -10.89 2.55
C LEU A 145 -5.39 -11.52 1.97
N ALA A 146 -6.29 -10.72 1.39
CA ALA A 146 -7.52 -11.18 0.73
C ALA A 146 -7.24 -12.10 -0.46
N LEU A 147 -6.19 -11.83 -1.25
CA LEU A 147 -5.75 -12.71 -2.36
C LEU A 147 -5.40 -14.12 -1.88
N ARG A 148 -4.93 -14.29 -0.64
CA ARG A 148 -4.59 -15.62 -0.11
C ARG A 148 -5.82 -16.48 0.07
N PHE A 149 -6.92 -15.88 0.54
CA PHE A 149 -8.20 -16.58 0.72
C PHE A 149 -8.88 -16.90 -0.61
N ALA A 150 -8.56 -16.14 -1.68
CA ALA A 150 -8.99 -16.44 -3.04
C ALA A 150 -8.32 -17.70 -3.64
N LYS A 151 -7.21 -18.15 -3.05
CA LYS A 151 -6.33 -19.18 -3.61
C LYS A 151 -6.33 -20.49 -2.81
N ARG A 152 -7.48 -21.00 -2.32
CA ARG A 152 -7.52 -22.35 -1.70
C ARG A 152 -8.71 -23.20 -2.16
N PRO A 153 -8.54 -24.54 -2.22
CA PRO A 153 -7.45 -25.35 -1.65
C PRO A 153 -6.60 -26.15 -2.68
N ASP A 154 -5.31 -26.27 -2.39
CA ASP A 154 -4.57 -27.52 -2.61
C ASP A 154 -4.55 -28.24 -1.25
#